data_AF-A0A351HXY1-F1
#
_entry.id   AF-A0A351HXY1-F1
#
_cell.length_a   1.000
_cell.length_b   1.000
_cell.length_c   1.000
_cell.angle_alpha   90.00
_cell.angle_beta   90.00
_cell.angle_gamma   90.00
#
_symmetry.space_group_name_H-M   'P 1'
#
loop_
_entity.id
_entity.type
_entity.pdbx_description
1 polymer ?
#
loop_
_entity_poly.entity_id
_entity_poly.type
_entity_poly.pdbx_seq_one_letter_code
_entity_poly.pdbx_strand_id
1 'polypeptide(L)'
;HGRDQDLAAALAENKKLGILTDKNNNTAFIAGILQTAGCENSILYVGEELSYPNEKITRLTVAEALTYQEEGLAVVVVINE
;
A
#
# COMPACT_ATOMS: atom_id res chain seq x y z
N HIS A 1 -4.62 -0.15 11.08
CA HIS A 1 -3.97 0.53 12.23
C HIS A 1 -3.61 -0.50 13.30
N GLY A 2 -2.32 -0.79 13.46
CA GLY A 2 -1.76 -1.40 14.66
C GLY A 2 -2.22 -2.82 15.02
N ARG A 3 -2.65 -3.63 14.06
CA ARG A 3 -2.78 -5.08 14.29
C ARG A 3 -1.81 -5.77 13.37
N ASP A 4 -1.09 -6.72 13.95
CA ASP A 4 -0.22 -7.72 13.34
C ASP A 4 -1.07 -8.64 12.44
N GLN A 5 -1.75 -8.04 11.46
CA GLN A 5 -2.49 -8.75 10.44
C GLN A 5 -1.49 -9.12 9.38
N ASP A 6 -1.39 -10.42 9.13
CA ASP A 6 -0.61 -10.94 8.03
C ASP A 6 -1.22 -10.38 6.72
N LEU A 7 -0.60 -9.31 6.22
CA LEU A 7 -1.04 -8.60 5.03
C LEU A 7 -1.11 -9.54 3.83
N ALA A 8 -0.18 -10.51 3.77
CA ALA A 8 -0.14 -11.51 2.73
C ALA A 8 -1.33 -12.46 2.84
N ALA A 9 -1.66 -12.93 4.04
CA ALA A 9 -2.86 -13.75 4.26
C ALA A 9 -4.14 -12.98 3.89
N ALA A 10 -4.25 -11.71 4.31
CA ALA A 10 -5.41 -10.87 3.98
C ALA A 10 -5.55 -10.65 2.46
N LEU A 11 -4.44 -10.52 1.71
CA LEU A 11 -4.44 -10.41 0.26
C LEU A 11 -4.68 -11.73 -0.48
N ALA A 12 -4.30 -12.86 0.12
CA ALA A 12 -4.64 -14.17 -0.41
C ALA A 12 -6.15 -14.43 -0.29
N GLU A 13 -6.77 -14.01 0.81
CA GLU A 13 -8.22 -14.11 1.02
C GLU A 13 -9.01 -13.05 0.23
N ASN A 14 -8.43 -11.87 0.02
CA ASN A 14 -9.10 -10.73 -0.62
C ASN A 14 -8.28 -10.19 -1.79
N LYS A 15 -8.89 -10.13 -2.98
CA LYS A 15 -8.25 -9.56 -4.19
C LYS A 15 -7.90 -8.07 -4.08
N LYS A 16 -8.49 -7.38 -3.10
CA LYS A 16 -8.30 -5.94 -2.86
C LYS A 16 -8.25 -5.66 -1.37
N LEU A 17 -7.27 -4.88 -0.94
CA LEU A 17 -7.11 -4.50 0.46
C LEU A 17 -6.82 -3.00 0.56
N GLY A 18 -7.59 -2.29 1.40
CA GLY A 18 -7.37 -0.89 1.72
C GLY A 18 -6.65 -0.74 3.07
N ILE A 19 -5.57 0.02 3.08
CA ILE A 19 -4.67 0.18 4.23
C ILE A 19 -4.51 1.68 4.51
N LEU A 20 -4.81 2.10 5.73
CA LEU A 20 -4.45 3.44 6.20
C LEU A 20 -3.01 3.42 6.70
N THR A 21 -2.15 4.23 6.09
CA THR A 21 -0.74 4.30 6.44
C THR A 21 -0.49 5.16 7.68
N ASP A 22 0.69 4.99 8.25
CA ASP A 22 1.23 5.84 9.31
C ASP A 22 2.75 5.98 9.09
N LYS A 23 3.46 6.63 10.02
CA LYS A 23 4.90 6.87 9.91
C LYS A 23 5.73 5.59 9.76
N ASN A 24 5.25 4.46 10.26
CA ASN A 24 5.96 3.18 10.27
C ASN A 24 5.40 2.23 9.19
N ASN A 25 4.09 2.26 8.94
CA ASN A 25 3.38 1.41 7.98
C ASN A 25 3.09 2.16 6.67
N ASN A 26 4.13 2.70 6.04
CA ASN A 26 4.03 3.48 4.79
C ASN A 26 4.00 2.58 3.53
N THR A 27 3.84 3.19 2.36
CA THR A 27 3.83 2.47 1.06
C THR A 27 5.05 1.57 0.86
N ALA A 28 6.25 2.04 1.19
CA ALA A 28 7.48 1.25 1.02
C ALA A 28 7.53 0.02 1.94
N PHE A 29 7.07 0.17 3.18
CA PHE A 29 6.94 -0.95 4.12
C PHE A 29 5.95 -2.00 3.60
N ILE A 30 4.78 -1.55 3.12
CA ILE A 30 3.77 -2.43 2.51
C ILE A 30 4.35 -3.18 1.31
N ALA A 31 5.07 -2.48 0.42
CA ALA A 31 5.71 -3.09 -0.74
C ALA A 31 6.76 -4.15 -0.35
N GLY A 32 7.53 -3.93 0.72
CA GLY A 32 8.48 -4.91 1.25
C GLY A 32 7.82 -6.20 1.73
N ILE A 33 6.66 -6.09 2.38
CA ILE A 33 5.86 -7.26 2.76
C ILE A 33 5.38 -8.01 1.52
N LEU A 34 4.83 -7.29 0.53
CA LEU A 34 4.36 -7.89 -0.73
C LEU A 34 5.47 -8.64 -1.48
N GLN A 35 6.66 -8.05 -1.56
CA GLN A 35 7.81 -8.68 -2.18
C GLN A 35 8.20 -9.96 -1.43
N THR A 36 8.31 -9.90 -0.10
CA THR A 36 8.68 -11.06 0.72
C THR A 36 7.65 -12.20 0.64
N ALA A 37 6.37 -11.85 0.44
CA ALA A 37 5.27 -12.79 0.28
C ALA A 37 5.13 -13.37 -1.14
N GLY A 38 5.95 -12.95 -2.11
CA GLY A 38 5.85 -13.36 -3.51
C GLY A 38 4.68 -12.72 -4.27
N CYS A 39 4.12 -11.62 -3.76
CA CYS A 39 3.03 -10.87 -4.37
C CYS A 39 3.52 -9.71 -5.25
N GLU A 40 4.69 -9.86 -5.90
CA GLU A 40 5.37 -8.80 -6.66
C GLU A 40 4.55 -8.22 -7.83
N ASN A 41 3.60 -9.01 -8.34
CA ASN A 41 2.70 -8.60 -9.42
C ASN A 41 1.53 -7.72 -8.95
N SER A 42 1.39 -7.51 -7.64
CA SER A 42 0.35 -6.64 -7.10
C SER A 42 0.54 -5.18 -7.53
N ILE A 43 -0.57 -4.46 -7.62
CA ILE A 43 -0.58 -3.02 -7.90
C ILE A 43 -0.99 -2.27 -6.65
N LEU A 44 -0.26 -1.19 -6.33
CA LEU A 44 -0.57 -0.29 -5.25
C LEU A 44 -1.14 1.02 -5.81
N TYR A 45 -2.22 1.50 -5.20
CA TYR A 45 -2.76 2.84 -5.41
C TYR A 45 -2.60 3.64 -4.12
N VAL A 46 -1.77 4.67 -4.15
CA VAL A 46 -1.50 5.54 -3.00
C VAL A 46 -2.30 6.82 -3.16
N GLY A 47 -3.29 7.01 -2.30
CA GLY A 47 -4.07 8.25 -2.20
C GLY A 47 -3.53 9.13 -1.08
N GLU A 48 -2.97 10.28 -1.44
CA GLU A 48 -2.48 11.31 -0.52
C GLU A 48 -3.47 12.49 -0.52
N GLU A 49 -3.70 13.09 0.67
CA GLU A 49 -4.55 14.29 0.82
C GLU A 49 -5.96 14.12 0.22
N LEU A 50 -6.53 12.92 0.39
CA LEU A 50 -7.85 12.57 -0.15
C LEU A 50 -8.92 13.54 0.37
N SER A 51 -9.80 13.98 -0.53
CA SER A 51 -10.84 14.99 -0.28
C SER A 51 -10.34 16.42 0.00
N TYR A 52 -9.05 16.69 -0.20
CA TYR A 52 -8.49 18.05 -0.18
C TYR A 52 -8.16 18.53 -1.61
N PRO A 53 -8.00 19.85 -1.84
CA PRO A 53 -7.74 20.39 -3.18
C PRO A 53 -6.44 19.88 -3.83
N ASN A 54 -5.49 19.42 -3.01
CA ASN A 54 -4.20 18.85 -3.41
C ASN A 54 -4.19 17.32 -3.38
N GLU A 55 -5.37 16.69 -3.51
CA GLU A 55 -5.50 15.24 -3.64
C GLU A 55 -4.59 14.69 -4.75
N LYS A 56 -3.89 13.61 -4.43
CA LYS A 56 -2.98 12.93 -5.35
C LYS A 56 -3.19 11.43 -5.26
N ILE A 57 -3.43 10.80 -6.40
CA ILE A 57 -3.53 9.34 -6.51
C ILE A 57 -2.40 8.85 -7.41
N THR A 58 -1.49 8.05 -6.83
CA THR A 58 -0.34 7.49 -7.54
C THR A 58 -0.53 5.98 -7.70
N ARG A 59 -0.42 5.48 -8.93
CA ARG A 59 -0.38 4.04 -9.22
C ARG A 59 1.07 3.57 -9.26
N LEU A 60 1.40 2.52 -8.52
CA LEU A 60 2.75 1.96 -8.42
C LEU A 60 2.71 0.44 -8.58
N THR A 61 3.75 -0.10 -9.21
CA THR A 61 4.14 -1.51 -9.05
C THR A 61 4.76 -1.71 -7.67
N VAL A 62 4.86 -2.98 -7.21
CA VAL A 62 5.60 -3.29 -5.98
C VAL A 62 7.03 -2.75 -6.05
N ALA A 63 7.70 -2.88 -7.20
CA ALA A 63 9.08 -2.42 -7.39
C ALA A 63 9.22 -0.90 -7.21
N GLU A 64 8.32 -0.10 -7.80
CA GLU A 64 8.33 1.37 -7.65
C GLU A 64 7.98 1.79 -6.21
N ALA A 65 7.05 1.06 -5.59
CA ALA A 65 6.57 1.33 -4.24
C ALA A 65 7.65 1.14 -3.16
N LEU A 66 8.63 0.25 -3.36
CA LEU A 66 9.74 0.01 -2.42
C LEU A 66 10.55 1.27 -2.09
N THR A 67 10.61 2.23 -3.01
CA THR A 67 11.32 3.50 -2.82
C THR A 67 10.40 4.72 -2.77
N TYR A 68 9.08 4.51 -2.77
CA TYR A 68 8.11 5.59 -2.75
C TYR A 68 8.06 6.26 -1.37
N GLN A 69 7.99 7.59 -1.38
CA GLN A 69 7.80 8.39 -0.18
C GLN A 69 6.54 9.23 -0.35
N GLU A 70 5.57 8.98 0.52
CA GLU A 70 4.40 9.83 0.72
C GLU A 70 4.75 11.01 1.62
N GLU A 71 4.19 12.19 1.35
CA GLU A 71 4.50 13.42 2.09
C GLU A 71 3.66 13.59 3.38
N GLY A 72 2.68 12.72 3.60
CA GLY A 72 1.73 12.81 4.70
C GLY A 72 0.95 11.53 4.96
N LEU A 73 -0.28 11.65 5.47
CA LEU A 73 -1.18 10.52 5.63
C LEU A 73 -1.63 10.04 4.25
N ALA A 74 -1.47 8.74 3.99
CA ALA A 74 -1.92 8.12 2.77
C ALA A 74 -2.87 6.95 3.05
N VAL A 75 -3.70 6.67 2.05
CA VAL A 75 -4.45 5.41 1.96
C VAL A 75 -3.86 4.62 0.81
N VAL A 76 -3.40 3.41 1.10
CA VAL A 76 -2.85 2.48 0.11
C VAL A 76 -3.88 1.40 -0.18
N VAL A 77 -4.29 1.29 -1.44
CA VAL A 77 -5.09 0.15 -1.92
C VAL A 77 -4.18 -0.79 -2.69
N VAL A 78 -4.09 -2.03 -2.22
CA VAL A 78 -3.37 -3.11 -2.90
C VAL A 78 -4.37 -3.96 -3.67
N ILE A 79 -4.07 -4.24 -4.93
CA ILE A 79 -4.84 -5.13 -5.79
C ILE A 79 -3.94 -6.29 -6.22
N ASN A 80 -4.39 -7.51 -5.92
CA ASN A 80 -3.74 -8.76 -6.30
C ASN A 80 -4.59 -9.42 -7.40
N GLU A 81 -4.04 -9.60 -8.59
CA GLU A 81 -4.72 -10.20 -9.77
C GLU A 81 -4.46 -11.70 -9.90
#